data_AF-A0A9P5HDM7-F1
#
_entry.id   AF-A0A9P5HDM7-F1
#
_cell.length_a   1.000
_cell.length_b   1.000
_cell.length_c   1.000
_cell.angle_alpha   90.00
_cell.angle_beta   90.00
_cell.angle_gamma   90.00
#
_symmetry.space_group_name_H-M   'P 1'
#
loop_
_entity.id
_entity.type
_entity.pdbx_description
1 polymer ?
#
loop_
_entity_poly.entity_id
_entity_poly.type
_entity_poly.pdbx_seq_one_letter_code
_entity_poly.pdbx_strand_id
1 'polypeptide(L)'
;MSSNQSLSQPRGLARALIPVLSTSLNVGMALGGYVTTLSFADVEYPGPAIAVWFRGFFKPGFIAVTTLGSLTLGSGLYLSYSERQRSRTKGQTGSNTASWLALAGVAFTVFHFSYGNQVLSIMDRIAADPDSAQGHMAEWINMHVCNFHAPKL
;
A
#
# COMPACT_ATOMS: atom_id res chain seq x y z
N MET A 1 -41.55 8.49 -27.85
CA MET A 1 -40.35 9.33 -28.08
C MET A 1 -39.28 8.90 -27.10
N SER A 2 -38.13 8.47 -27.64
CA SER A 2 -37.06 7.77 -26.95
C SER A 2 -36.36 8.57 -25.84
N SER A 3 -35.96 7.80 -24.85
CA SER A 3 -35.00 8.04 -23.77
C SER A 3 -33.78 8.90 -24.14
N ASN A 4 -33.65 10.07 -23.50
CA ASN A 4 -32.36 10.75 -23.32
C ASN A 4 -31.64 10.13 -22.10
N GLN A 5 -31.03 8.96 -22.30
CA GLN A 5 -30.02 8.49 -21.36
C GLN A 5 -28.76 9.36 -21.54
N SER A 6 -28.59 10.31 -20.63
CA SER A 6 -27.41 11.14 -20.49
C SER A 6 -26.13 10.28 -20.45
N LEU A 7 -25.34 10.35 -21.51
CA LEU A 7 -23.97 9.85 -21.66
C LEU A 7 -22.98 10.57 -20.72
N SER A 8 -23.21 10.53 -19.41
CA SER A 8 -22.35 11.16 -18.40
C SER A 8 -21.35 10.20 -17.74
N GLN A 9 -21.19 8.96 -18.24
CA GLN A 9 -20.32 7.93 -17.66
C GLN A 9 -18.81 7.97 -18.00
N PRO A 10 -18.31 8.45 -19.16
CA PRO A 10 -16.89 8.23 -19.51
C PRO A 10 -15.90 9.08 -18.69
N ARG A 11 -16.31 10.26 -18.21
CA ARG A 11 -15.40 11.18 -17.48
C ARG A 11 -15.15 10.78 -16.03
N GLY A 12 -16.09 10.08 -15.38
CA GLY A 12 -15.93 9.60 -14.01
C GLY A 12 -14.96 8.42 -13.94
N LEU A 13 -15.08 7.50 -14.90
CA LEU A 13 -14.25 6.29 -14.97
C LEU A 13 -12.79 6.61 -15.31
N ALA A 14 -12.55 7.53 -16.24
CA ALA A 14 -11.20 8.01 -16.57
C ALA A 14 -10.51 8.72 -15.38
N ARG A 15 -11.27 9.39 -14.52
CA ARG A 15 -10.76 10.08 -13.34
C ARG A 15 -10.41 9.14 -12.20
N ALA A 16 -11.24 8.12 -11.97
CA ALA A 16 -10.99 7.11 -10.94
C ALA A 16 -9.87 6.11 -11.32
N LEU A 17 -9.47 6.05 -12.59
CA LEU A 17 -8.52 5.07 -13.09
C LEU A 17 -7.15 5.15 -12.40
N ILE A 18 -6.58 6.36 -12.26
CA ILE A 18 -5.24 6.52 -11.66
C ILE A 18 -5.22 6.13 -10.17
N PRO A 19 -6.15 6.61 -9.31
CA PRO A 19 -6.22 6.16 -7.92
C PRO A 19 -6.46 4.66 -7.81
N VAL A 20 -7.34 4.09 -8.64
CA VAL A 20 -7.65 2.66 -8.58
C VAL A 20 -6.45 1.82 -9.00
N LEU A 21 -5.78 2.15 -10.11
CA LEU A 21 -4.61 1.42 -10.57
C LEU A 21 -3.45 1.55 -9.60
N SER A 22 -3.15 2.77 -9.13
CA SER A 22 -2.07 2.99 -8.17
C SER A 22 -2.35 2.25 -6.86
N THR A 23 -3.57 2.30 -6.34
CA THR A 23 -3.98 1.56 -5.13
C THR A 23 -3.83 0.07 -5.32
N SER A 24 -4.38 -0.48 -6.40
CA SER A 24 -4.35 -1.92 -6.68
C SER A 24 -2.92 -2.43 -6.87
N LEU A 25 -2.07 -1.68 -7.58
CA LEU A 25 -0.65 -2.03 -7.73
C LEU A 25 0.10 -1.91 -6.41
N ASN A 26 -0.19 -0.90 -5.60
CA ASN A 26 0.43 -0.69 -4.30
C ASN A 26 0.11 -1.86 -3.34
N VAL A 27 -1.17 -2.21 -3.22
CA VAL A 27 -1.64 -3.35 -2.41
C VAL A 27 -1.09 -4.67 -2.95
N GLY A 28 -1.15 -4.88 -4.27
CA GLY A 28 -0.70 -6.11 -4.91
C GLY A 28 0.80 -6.37 -4.70
N MET A 29 1.65 -5.35 -4.85
CA MET A 29 3.08 -5.49 -4.59
C MET A 29 3.39 -5.72 -3.11
N ALA A 30 2.68 -5.04 -2.20
CA ALA A 30 2.84 -5.27 -0.76
C ALA A 30 2.48 -6.71 -0.37
N LEU A 31 1.36 -7.24 -0.87
CA LEU A 31 0.95 -8.63 -0.66
C LEU A 31 1.92 -9.62 -1.30
N GLY A 32 2.41 -9.35 -2.52
CA GLY A 32 3.40 -10.18 -3.19
C GLY A 32 4.71 -10.25 -2.40
N GLY A 33 5.20 -9.12 -1.90
CA GLY A 33 6.36 -9.05 -1.01
C GLY A 33 6.15 -9.90 0.24
N TYR A 34 4.98 -9.79 0.89
CA TYR A 34 4.64 -10.60 2.05
C TYR A 34 4.63 -12.11 1.77
N VAL A 35 3.90 -12.55 0.75
CA VAL A 35 3.79 -13.97 0.40
C VAL A 35 5.15 -14.58 0.07
N THR A 36 6.00 -13.85 -0.66
CA THR A 36 7.34 -14.34 -1.04
C THR A 36 8.31 -14.49 0.13
N THR A 37 8.07 -13.77 1.22
CA THR A 37 8.91 -13.82 2.44
C THR A 37 8.42 -14.77 3.51
N LEU A 38 7.22 -15.36 3.37
CA LEU A 38 6.67 -16.28 4.38
C LEU A 38 7.58 -17.47 4.68
N SER A 39 8.24 -18.01 3.65
CA SER A 39 9.18 -19.12 3.77
C SER A 39 10.46 -18.76 4.52
N PHE A 40 10.79 -17.47 4.69
CA PHE A 40 11.95 -17.04 5.47
C PHE A 40 11.74 -17.15 6.99
N ALA A 41 10.53 -17.47 7.42
CA ALA A 41 10.26 -17.83 8.81
C ALA A 41 10.77 -19.24 9.16
N ASP A 42 11.09 -20.07 8.16
CA ASP A 42 11.65 -21.39 8.38
C ASP A 42 13.10 -21.28 8.86
N VAL A 43 13.41 -21.96 9.97
CA VAL A 43 14.75 -22.00 10.56
C VAL A 43 15.75 -22.74 9.68
N GLU A 44 15.28 -23.58 8.77
CA GLU A 44 16.12 -24.27 7.79
C GLU A 44 16.53 -23.36 6.62
N TYR A 45 15.85 -22.22 6.44
CA TYR A 45 16.20 -21.28 5.38
C TYR A 45 17.45 -20.49 5.75
N PRO A 46 18.51 -20.45 4.92
CA PRO A 46 19.77 -19.82 5.28
C PRO A 46 19.65 -18.29 5.40
N GLY A 47 20.03 -17.74 6.55
CA GLY A 47 20.02 -16.30 6.84
C GLY A 47 20.74 -15.42 5.81
N PRO A 48 21.92 -15.82 5.28
CA PRO A 48 22.57 -15.08 4.20
C PRO A 48 21.73 -14.95 2.92
N ALA A 49 20.90 -15.95 2.58
CA ALA A 49 20.01 -15.87 1.42
C ALA A 49 18.88 -14.85 1.66
N ILE A 50 18.37 -14.77 2.90
CA ILE A 50 17.40 -13.75 3.33
C ILE A 50 18.02 -12.35 3.15
N ALA A 51 19.26 -12.14 3.64
CA ALA A 51 19.96 -10.87 3.50
C ALA A 51 20.19 -10.45 2.03
N VAL A 52 20.55 -11.40 1.15
CA VAL A 52 20.68 -11.16 -0.29
C VAL A 52 19.34 -10.77 -0.91
N TRP A 53 18.25 -11.46 -0.55
CA TRP A 53 16.92 -11.13 -1.02
C TRP A 53 16.50 -9.71 -0.61
N PHE A 54 16.74 -9.31 0.65
CA PHE A 54 16.42 -7.96 1.10
C PHE A 54 17.21 -6.88 0.36
N ARG A 55 18.51 -7.12 0.10
CA ARG A 55 19.33 -6.18 -0.67
C ARG A 55 18.91 -6.10 -2.14
N GLY A 56 18.68 -7.24 -2.77
CA GLY A 56 18.45 -7.34 -4.22
C GLY A 56 17.01 -7.07 -4.66
N PHE A 57 16.02 -7.49 -3.87
CA PHE A 57 14.61 -7.46 -4.26
C PHE A 57 13.77 -6.53 -3.39
N PHE A 58 14.00 -6.52 -2.08
CA PHE A 58 13.20 -5.69 -1.18
C PHE A 58 13.46 -4.19 -1.35
N LYS A 59 14.72 -3.73 -1.41
CA LYS A 59 15.02 -2.29 -1.57
C LYS A 59 14.36 -1.67 -2.82
N PRO A 60 14.49 -2.26 -4.02
CA PRO A 60 13.77 -1.78 -5.20
C PRO A 60 12.25 -1.86 -5.04
N GLY A 61 11.74 -2.94 -4.44
CA GLY A 61 10.32 -3.11 -4.13
C GLY A 61 9.79 -2.01 -3.21
N PHE A 62 10.50 -1.69 -2.14
CA PHE A 62 10.16 -0.65 -1.18
C PHE A 62 10.06 0.73 -1.87
N ILE A 63 11.00 1.05 -2.76
CA ILE A 63 10.96 2.30 -3.55
C ILE A 63 9.72 2.31 -4.47
N ALA A 64 9.42 1.19 -5.13
CA ALA A 64 8.27 1.08 -6.03
C ALA A 64 6.94 1.24 -5.28
N VAL A 65 6.75 0.52 -4.16
CA VAL A 65 5.56 0.63 -3.30
C VAL A 65 5.47 2.06 -2.76
N THR A 66 6.57 2.69 -2.31
CA THR A 66 6.57 4.07 -1.79
C THR A 66 6.15 5.08 -2.86
N THR A 67 6.65 4.91 -4.08
CA THR A 67 6.32 5.77 -5.22
C THR A 67 4.84 5.64 -5.58
N LEU A 68 4.33 4.41 -5.69
CA LEU A 68 2.91 4.16 -5.96
C LEU A 68 2.02 4.67 -4.83
N GLY A 69 2.40 4.45 -3.58
CA GLY A 69 1.70 4.99 -2.42
C GLY A 69 1.60 6.50 -2.46
N SER A 70 2.70 7.19 -2.78
CA SER A 70 2.71 8.65 -2.95
C SER A 70 1.78 9.11 -4.08
N LEU A 71 1.75 8.38 -5.20
CA LEU A 71 0.83 8.64 -6.30
C LEU A 71 -0.64 8.38 -5.91
N THR A 72 -0.91 7.30 -5.18
CA THR A 72 -2.24 6.99 -4.63
C THR A 72 -2.72 8.09 -3.68
N LEU A 73 -1.86 8.54 -2.77
CA LEU A 73 -2.15 9.62 -1.84
C LEU A 73 -2.45 10.92 -2.57
N GLY A 74 -1.54 11.35 -3.46
CA GLY A 74 -1.69 12.60 -4.21
C GLY A 74 -2.91 12.60 -5.10
N SER A 75 -3.12 11.52 -5.88
CA SER A 75 -4.26 11.42 -6.80
C SER A 75 -5.59 11.27 -6.06
N GLY A 76 -5.64 10.48 -4.98
CA GLY A 76 -6.82 10.30 -4.15
C GLY A 76 -7.25 11.59 -3.45
N LEU A 77 -6.30 12.33 -2.85
CA LEU A 77 -6.57 13.62 -2.22
C LEU A 77 -7.03 14.67 -3.23
N TYR A 78 -6.37 14.75 -4.39
CA TYR A 78 -6.76 15.66 -5.46
C TYR A 78 -8.18 15.38 -5.96
N LEU A 79 -8.52 14.11 -6.20
CA LEU A 79 -9.86 13.72 -6.63
C LEU A 79 -10.93 14.01 -5.59
N SER A 80 -10.68 13.65 -4.32
CA SER A 80 -11.60 13.94 -3.23
C SER A 80 -11.85 15.45 -3.07
N TYR A 81 -10.80 16.26 -3.17
CA TYR A 81 -10.92 17.71 -3.13
C TYR A 81 -11.73 18.27 -4.32
N SER A 82 -11.45 17.77 -5.54
CA SER A 82 -12.13 18.19 -6.76
C SER A 82 -13.63 17.81 -6.76
N GLU A 83 -13.98 16.63 -6.22
CA GLU A 83 -15.36 16.19 -6.05
C GLU A 83 -16.09 17.03 -5.00
N ARG A 84 -15.45 17.30 -3.84
CA ARG A 84 -16.04 18.19 -2.82
C ARG A 84 -16.35 19.58 -3.36
N GLN A 85 -15.44 20.20 -4.10
CA GLN A 85 -15.72 21.52 -4.71
C GLN A 85 -16.90 21.46 -5.68
N ARG A 86 -17.00 20.38 -6.48
CA ARG A 86 -18.04 20.21 -7.49
C ARG A 86 -19.41 19.87 -6.90
N SER A 87 -19.47 19.02 -5.88
CA SER A 87 -20.71 18.75 -5.14
C SER A 87 -21.22 20.00 -4.43
N ARG A 88 -20.32 20.86 -3.94
CA ARG A 88 -20.68 22.15 -3.35
C ARG A 88 -21.25 23.15 -4.38
N THR A 89 -20.83 23.07 -5.65
CA THR A 89 -21.35 23.92 -6.74
C THR A 89 -22.57 23.35 -7.46
N LYS A 90 -22.77 22.03 -7.48
CA LYS A 90 -23.83 21.39 -8.28
C LYS A 90 -24.92 20.69 -7.47
N GLY A 91 -24.85 20.66 -6.15
CA GLY A 91 -25.83 19.95 -5.31
C GLY A 91 -25.96 18.46 -5.64
N GLN A 92 -24.99 17.88 -6.35
CA GLN A 92 -25.02 16.51 -6.85
C GLN A 92 -24.31 15.57 -5.88
N THR A 93 -25.09 14.71 -5.23
CA THR A 93 -24.66 13.52 -4.48
C THR A 93 -24.35 12.39 -5.47
N GLY A 94 -23.20 12.47 -6.13
CA GLY A 94 -22.76 11.44 -7.09
C GLY A 94 -21.74 10.48 -6.48
N SER A 95 -22.10 9.19 -6.40
CA SER A 95 -21.23 8.00 -6.29
C SER A 95 -20.12 8.01 -5.21
N ASN A 96 -20.48 7.60 -3.98
CA ASN A 96 -19.56 7.42 -2.85
C ASN A 96 -18.50 6.32 -3.02
N THR A 97 -18.66 5.39 -3.97
CA THR A 97 -17.86 4.14 -4.00
C THR A 97 -16.42 4.35 -4.47
N ALA A 98 -16.20 5.17 -5.51
CA ALA A 98 -14.85 5.50 -5.99
C ALA A 98 -14.07 6.33 -4.96
N SER A 99 -14.76 7.24 -4.25
CA SER A 99 -14.17 7.96 -3.12
C SER A 99 -13.82 7.03 -1.96
N TRP A 100 -14.59 5.98 -1.70
CA TRP A 100 -14.30 5.01 -0.64
C TRP A 100 -13.08 4.14 -0.95
N LEU A 101 -12.94 3.65 -2.18
CA LEU A 101 -11.76 2.90 -2.63
C LEU A 101 -10.50 3.77 -2.58
N ALA A 102 -10.58 5.02 -3.02
CA ALA A 102 -9.48 5.96 -2.90
C ALA A 102 -9.12 6.23 -1.42
N LEU A 103 -10.11 6.41 -0.55
CA LEU A 103 -9.89 6.61 0.88
C LEU A 103 -9.26 5.37 1.55
N ALA A 104 -9.73 4.17 1.19
CA ALA A 104 -9.18 2.91 1.68
C ALA A 104 -7.74 2.70 1.19
N GLY A 105 -7.45 3.03 -0.08
CA GLY A 105 -6.09 3.01 -0.63
C GLY A 105 -5.15 4.00 0.06
N VAL A 106 -5.64 5.21 0.36
CA VAL A 106 -4.95 6.22 1.17
C VAL A 106 -4.67 5.69 2.58
N ALA A 107 -5.68 5.15 3.27
CA ALA A 107 -5.55 4.63 4.62
C ALA A 107 -4.57 3.46 4.68
N PHE A 108 -4.68 2.51 3.74
CA PHE A 108 -3.73 1.40 3.57
C PHE A 108 -2.32 1.94 3.38
N THR A 109 -2.14 2.90 2.47
CA THR A 109 -0.82 3.48 2.17
C THR A 109 -0.22 4.13 3.42
N VAL A 110 -0.97 4.96 4.14
CA VAL A 110 -0.48 5.61 5.37
C VAL A 110 -0.10 4.59 6.43
N PHE A 111 -0.96 3.59 6.69
CA PHE A 111 -0.67 2.56 7.69
C PHE A 111 0.53 1.72 7.27
N HIS A 112 0.57 1.24 6.03
CA HIS A 112 1.67 0.43 5.50
C HIS A 112 3.01 1.17 5.57
N PHE A 113 3.05 2.47 5.24
CA PHE A 113 4.27 3.27 5.30
C PHE A 113 4.64 3.81 6.69
N SER A 114 3.70 3.85 7.64
CA SER A 114 4.04 4.24 9.02
C SER A 114 5.05 3.29 9.67
N TYR A 115 5.15 2.06 9.19
CA TYR A 115 6.15 1.07 9.62
C TYR A 115 7.46 1.14 8.83
N GLY A 116 7.60 2.04 7.86
CA GLY A 116 8.75 2.08 6.95
C GLY A 116 10.10 2.14 7.69
N ASN A 117 10.21 2.93 8.75
CA ASN A 117 11.43 3.00 9.55
C ASN A 117 11.73 1.70 10.33
N GLN A 118 10.68 1.02 10.83
CA GLN A 118 10.84 -0.26 11.53
C GLN A 118 11.27 -1.36 10.55
N VAL A 119 10.65 -1.40 9.37
CA VAL A 119 11.06 -2.28 8.27
C VAL A 119 12.53 -2.07 7.92
N LEU A 120 12.95 -0.82 7.69
CA LEU A 120 14.33 -0.50 7.35
C LEU A 120 15.30 -0.89 8.47
N SER A 121 14.93 -0.66 9.73
CA SER A 121 15.74 -1.08 10.89
C SER A 121 15.90 -2.61 10.98
N ILE A 122 14.83 -3.37 10.72
CA ILE A 122 14.89 -4.83 10.65
C ILE A 122 15.86 -5.27 9.55
N MET A 123 15.78 -4.63 8.37
CA MET A 123 16.68 -4.95 7.26
C MET A 123 18.14 -4.68 7.57
N ASP A 124 18.43 -3.54 8.20
CA ASP A 124 19.80 -3.18 8.57
C ASP A 124 20.37 -4.20 9.58
N ARG A 125 19.55 -4.70 10.51
CA ARG A 125 19.93 -5.78 11.44
C ARG A 125 20.20 -7.10 10.71
N ILE A 126 19.29 -7.55 9.83
CA ILE A 126 19.48 -8.76 9.01
C ILE A 126 20.74 -8.67 8.15
N ALA A 127 21.03 -7.48 7.60
CA ALA A 127 22.20 -7.28 6.75
C ALA A 127 23.52 -7.19 7.54
N ALA A 128 23.46 -6.76 8.80
CA ALA A 128 24.61 -6.67 9.71
C ALA A 128 24.94 -8.01 10.37
N ASP A 129 23.91 -8.80 10.67
CA ASP A 129 24.02 -10.12 11.30
C ASP A 129 23.03 -11.12 10.66
N PRO A 130 23.43 -11.76 9.54
CA PRO A 130 22.55 -12.71 8.84
C PRO A 130 22.22 -13.96 9.65
N ASP A 131 23.03 -14.34 10.64
CA ASP A 131 22.82 -15.55 11.43
C ASP A 131 21.62 -15.41 12.39
N SER A 132 21.19 -14.19 12.68
CA SER A 132 19.98 -13.88 13.47
C SER A 132 18.77 -13.49 12.62
N ALA A 133 18.84 -13.68 11.28
CA ALA A 133 17.83 -13.18 10.34
C ALA A 133 16.40 -13.68 10.62
N GLN A 134 16.23 -14.91 11.10
CA GLN A 134 14.93 -15.54 11.31
C GLN A 134 14.17 -14.88 12.48
N GLY A 135 14.88 -14.47 13.54
CA GLY A 135 14.28 -13.71 14.64
C GLY A 135 13.77 -12.35 14.16
N HIS A 136 14.53 -11.70 13.30
CA HIS A 136 14.15 -10.43 12.66
C HIS A 136 13.04 -10.60 11.62
N MET A 137 12.98 -11.73 10.92
CA MET A 137 11.87 -12.07 10.03
C MET A 137 10.58 -12.34 10.80
N ALA A 138 10.66 -13.00 11.95
CA ALA A 138 9.50 -13.19 12.82
C ALA A 138 8.95 -11.84 13.32
N GLU A 139 9.83 -10.90 13.70
CA GLU A 139 9.46 -9.52 14.06
C GLU A 139 8.74 -8.82 12.88
N TRP A 140 9.29 -8.92 11.67
CA TRP A 140 8.72 -8.33 10.47
C TRP A 140 7.34 -8.91 10.12
N ILE A 141 7.18 -10.23 10.17
CA ILE A 141 5.89 -10.90 9.92
C ILE A 141 4.87 -10.49 10.99
N ASN A 142 5.27 -10.49 12.27
CA ASN A 142 4.39 -10.12 13.37
C ASN A 142 3.88 -8.67 13.24
N MET A 143 4.74 -7.75 12.78
CA MET A 143 4.34 -6.37 12.48
C MET A 143 3.30 -6.26 11.37
N HIS A 144 3.34 -7.14 10.36
CA HIS A 144 2.40 -7.14 9.24
C HIS A 144 1.11 -7.94 9.50
N VAL A 145 1.12 -8.91 10.42
CA VAL A 145 -0.01 -9.81 10.71
C VAL A 145 -0.75 -9.45 11.99
N CYS A 146 -0.03 -9.12 13.08
CA CYS A 146 -0.57 -9.10 14.44
C CYS A 146 -0.67 -7.72 15.08
N ASN A 147 -0.25 -6.64 14.40
CA ASN A 147 -0.36 -5.28 14.95
C ASN A 147 -1.80 -4.70 14.84
N PHE A 148 -2.69 -5.31 15.61
CA PHE A 148 -3.76 -4.66 16.36
C PHE A 148 -3.37 -4.47 17.84
N HIS A 149 -2.07 -4.33 18.16
CA HIS A 149 -1.65 -3.97 19.51
C HIS A 149 -1.52 -2.45 19.64
N ALA A 150 -2.51 -1.89 20.32
CA ALA A 150 -2.55 -0.51 20.80
C ALA A 150 -1.24 -0.12 21.51
N PRO A 151 -0.81 1.15 21.44
CA PRO A 151 0.33 1.63 22.19
C PRO A 151 0.09 1.38 23.69
N LYS A 152 1.03 0.70 24.34
CA LYS A 152 1.09 0.68 25.80
C LYS A 152 1.57 2.05 26.26
N LEU A 153 0.66 2.79 26.90
CA LEU A 153 0.95 3.89 27.81
C LEU A 153 1.78 3.38 29.01
#